data_AF-A0A5K1FGQ4-F1
#
_entry.id   AF-A0A5K1FGQ4-F1
#
_cell.length_a   1.000
_cell.length_b   1.000
_cell.length_c   1.000
_cell.angle_alpha   90.00
_cell.angle_beta   90.00
_cell.angle_gamma   90.00
#
_symmetry.space_group_name_H-M   'P 1'
#
loop_
_entity.id
_entity.type
_entity.pdbx_description
1 polymer ?
#
loop_
_entity_poly.entity_id
_entity_poly.type
_entity_poly.pdbx_seq_one_letter_code
_entity_poly.pdbx_strand_id
1 'polypeptide(L)'
;RLTVKCDVYGFGVVLLELLSGRRALDQSKIGAEQNLVDWAKPYLSERKLYRVMDMKLEGQYPQKGAQAAAALAMRCIHSDAKARPQMTEVLDILQQIRSCKDLAKLGNTEHHVRSNANHTSPRCHLLPEVQGLVYPLWLRHCQHVTSHH
;
A
#
# COMPACT_ATOMS: atom_id res chain seq x y z
N ARG A 1 9.07 -16.83 -12.96
CA ARG A 1 8.40 -15.97 -13.97
C ARG A 1 7.75 -14.80 -13.23
N LEU A 2 8.14 -13.56 -13.53
CA LEU A 2 7.44 -12.35 -13.07
C LEU A 2 6.01 -12.34 -13.64
N THR A 3 5.01 -12.00 -12.83
CA THR A 3 3.61 -11.89 -13.26
C THR A 3 3.02 -10.57 -12.80
N VAL A 4 1.97 -10.09 -13.47
CA VAL A 4 1.20 -8.90 -13.04
C VAL A 4 0.74 -9.02 -11.58
N LYS A 5 0.39 -10.23 -11.13
CA LYS A 5 0.00 -10.47 -9.74
C LYS A 5 1.16 -10.36 -8.75
N CYS A 6 2.40 -10.59 -9.19
CA CYS A 6 3.60 -10.30 -8.41
C CYS A 6 3.82 -8.80 -8.27
N ASP A 7 3.56 -8.02 -9.32
CA ASP A 7 3.66 -6.55 -9.28
C ASP A 7 2.62 -5.96 -8.32
N VAL A 8 1.38 -6.48 -8.33
CA VAL A 8 0.34 -6.10 -7.36
C VAL A 8 0.76 -6.42 -5.93
N TYR A 9 1.37 -7.58 -5.69
CA TYR A 9 1.91 -7.92 -4.36
C TYR A 9 2.99 -6.94 -3.92
N GLY A 10 3.97 -6.66 -4.79
CA GLY A 10 5.04 -5.70 -4.52
C GLY A 10 4.49 -4.30 -4.22
N PHE A 11 3.48 -3.85 -4.98
CA PHE A 11 2.79 -2.60 -4.69
C PHE A 11 2.12 -2.60 -3.30
N GLY A 12 1.47 -3.70 -2.91
CA GLY A 12 0.88 -3.84 -1.59
C GLY A 12 1.90 -3.71 -0.46
N VAL A 13 3.11 -4.27 -0.63
CA VAL A 13 4.21 -4.12 0.32
C VAL A 13 4.65 -2.66 0.42
N VAL A 14 4.85 -1.98 -0.71
CA VAL A 14 5.20 -0.55 -0.73
C VAL A 14 4.12 0.31 -0.05
N LEU A 15 2.84 -0.01 -0.25
CA LEU A 15 1.75 0.68 0.42
C LEU A 15 1.82 0.50 1.95
N LEU A 16 2.22 -0.68 2.45
CA LEU A 16 2.47 -0.89 3.88
C LEU A 16 3.70 -0.11 4.39
N GLU A 17 4.77 -0.02 3.60
CA GLU A 17 5.94 0.80 3.96
C GLU A 17 5.54 2.27 4.14
N LEU A 18 4.72 2.80 3.22
CA LEU A 18 4.22 4.18 3.28
C LEU A 18 3.30 4.41 4.48
N LEU A 19 2.43 3.46 4.81
CA LEU A 19 1.54 3.59 5.96
C LEU A 19 2.30 3.56 7.28
N SER A 20 3.36 2.73 7.37
CA SER A 20 4.06 2.44 8.63
C SER A 20 5.35 3.22 8.86
N GLY A 21 5.93 3.81 7.81
CA GLY A 21 7.25 4.43 7.86
C GLY A 21 8.38 3.41 8.10
N ARG A 22 8.10 2.10 7.97
CA ARG A 22 9.06 1.00 8.17
C ARG A 22 9.49 0.43 6.83
N ARG A 23 10.69 -0.14 6.79
CA ARG A 23 11.19 -0.91 5.64
C ARG A 23 10.51 -2.28 5.58
N ALA A 24 10.26 -2.78 4.37
CA ALA A 24 9.67 -4.10 4.15
C ALA A 24 10.50 -5.23 4.77
N LEU A 25 11.83 -5.08 4.72
CA LEU A 25 12.80 -5.92 5.41
C LEU A 25 13.70 -5.07 6.30
N ASP A 26 13.73 -5.40 7.58
CA ASP A 26 14.63 -4.78 8.55
C ASP A 26 15.46 -5.86 9.25
N GLN A 27 16.72 -5.99 8.82
CA GLN A 27 17.65 -6.99 9.36
C GLN A 27 18.11 -6.66 10.80
N SER A 28 17.86 -5.44 11.29
CA SER A 28 18.14 -5.09 12.68
C SER A 28 17.10 -5.67 13.66
N LYS A 29 15.95 -6.12 13.16
CA LYS A 29 14.86 -6.74 13.94
C LYS A 29 15.07 -8.25 14.06
N ILE A 30 14.27 -8.90 14.92
CA ILE A 30 14.33 -10.35 15.15
C ILE A 30 12.95 -10.96 14.88
N GLY A 31 12.92 -12.14 14.27
CA GLY A 31 11.70 -12.92 14.06
C GLY A 31 10.70 -12.22 13.13
N ALA A 32 9.41 -12.24 13.50
CA ALA A 32 8.32 -11.70 12.68
C ALA A 32 8.42 -10.17 12.45
N GLU A 33 9.20 -9.45 13.26
CA GLU A 33 9.43 -8.01 13.07
C GLU A 33 10.41 -7.69 11.94
N GLN A 34 11.18 -8.68 11.44
CA GLN A 34 12.06 -8.49 10.30
C GLN A 34 11.28 -8.28 9.00
N ASN A 35 10.12 -8.92 8.86
CA ASN A 35 9.27 -8.82 7.70
C ASN A 35 8.05 -7.96 8.03
N LEU A 36 7.94 -6.82 7.36
CA LEU A 36 6.86 -5.87 7.58
C LEU A 36 5.48 -6.49 7.41
N VAL A 37 5.31 -7.36 6.41
CA VAL A 37 4.03 -8.02 6.11
C VAL A 37 3.61 -8.93 7.27
N ASP A 38 4.54 -9.73 7.79
CA ASP A 38 4.25 -10.68 8.85
C ASP A 38 4.00 -9.96 10.19
N TRP A 39 4.72 -8.87 10.46
CA TRP A 39 4.45 -7.98 11.59
C TRP A 39 3.10 -7.26 11.47
N ALA A 40 2.75 -6.74 10.28
CA ALA A 40 1.57 -5.88 10.11
C ALA A 40 0.26 -6.66 10.06
N LYS A 41 0.24 -7.86 9.46
CA LYS A 41 -0.95 -8.73 9.32
C LYS A 41 -1.87 -8.79 10.56
N PRO A 42 -1.40 -9.05 11.79
CA PRO A 42 -2.27 -9.13 12.97
C PRO A 42 -2.90 -7.78 13.37
N TYR A 43 -2.39 -6.66 12.86
CA TYR A 43 -2.82 -5.31 13.21
C TYR A 43 -3.62 -4.60 12.11
N LEU A 44 -3.62 -5.12 10.89
CA LEU A 44 -4.34 -4.53 9.73
C LEU A 44 -5.88 -4.69 9.81
N SER A 45 -6.41 -5.10 10.96
CA SER A 45 -7.84 -4.96 11.28
C SER A 45 -8.15 -3.52 11.69
N GLU A 46 -9.37 -3.04 11.38
CA GLU A 46 -9.78 -1.64 11.61
C GLU A 46 -9.54 -1.13 13.04
N ARG A 47 -9.67 -2.02 14.03
CA ARG A 47 -9.50 -1.68 15.47
C ARG A 47 -8.04 -1.54 15.91
N LYS A 48 -7.08 -2.05 15.13
CA LYS A 48 -5.65 -2.09 15.51
C LYS A 48 -4.75 -1.34 14.54
N LEU A 49 -5.31 -0.70 13.53
CA LEU A 49 -4.56 0.01 12.48
C LEU A 49 -3.57 1.04 13.04
N TYR A 50 -3.92 1.74 14.13
CA TYR A 50 -3.04 2.74 14.77
C TYR A 50 -1.68 2.17 15.18
N ARG A 51 -1.54 0.84 15.38
CA ARG A 51 -0.27 0.17 15.69
C ARG A 51 0.63 0.02 14.47
N VAL A 52 0.06 0.08 13.28
CA VAL A 52 0.78 -0.02 12.00
C VAL A 52 1.23 1.36 11.54
N MET A 53 0.41 2.39 11.75
CA MET A 53 0.64 3.73 11.22
C MET A 53 1.96 4.33 11.69
N ASP A 54 2.63 5.08 10.82
CA ASP A 54 3.89 5.76 11.13
C ASP A 54 3.70 6.68 12.35
N MET A 55 4.51 6.44 13.38
CA MET A 55 4.49 7.20 14.63
C MET A 55 4.78 8.68 14.39
N LYS A 56 5.54 9.03 13.33
CA LYS A 56 5.82 10.42 12.93
C LYS A 56 4.60 11.17 12.43
N LEU A 57 3.52 10.48 12.10
CA LEU A 57 2.24 11.11 11.78
C LEU A 57 1.52 11.60 13.04
N GLU A 58 1.91 11.15 14.23
CA GLU A 58 1.34 11.59 15.53
C GLU A 58 -0.20 11.49 15.57
N GLY A 59 -0.78 10.51 14.88
CA GLY A 59 -2.24 10.34 14.76
C GLY A 59 -2.92 11.29 13.76
N GLN A 60 -2.18 12.21 13.16
CA GLN A 60 -2.66 13.24 12.23
C GLN A 60 -2.81 12.68 10.81
N TYR A 61 -3.76 11.78 10.64
CA TYR A 61 -4.13 11.24 9.33
C TYR A 61 -5.64 10.98 9.25
N PRO A 62 -6.24 11.06 8.06
CA PRO A 62 -7.66 10.75 7.88
C PRO A 62 -7.89 9.25 8.13
N GLN A 63 -8.48 8.91 9.27
CA GLN A 63 -8.65 7.54 9.74
C GLN A 63 -9.36 6.64 8.72
N LYS A 64 -10.45 7.11 8.11
CA LYS A 64 -11.18 6.35 7.07
C LYS A 64 -10.32 6.07 5.84
N GLY A 65 -9.54 7.05 5.40
CA GLY A 65 -8.63 6.90 4.26
C GLY A 65 -7.48 5.93 4.57
N ALA A 66 -6.93 5.99 5.78
CA ALA A 66 -5.93 5.05 6.24
C ALA A 66 -6.47 3.62 6.33
N GLN A 67 -7.70 3.43 6.84
CA GLN A 67 -8.38 2.13 6.88
C GLN A 67 -8.60 1.56 5.48
N ALA A 68 -9.09 2.36 4.54
CA ALA A 68 -9.28 1.94 3.16
C ALA A 68 -7.94 1.56 2.48
N ALA A 69 -6.88 2.35 2.69
CA ALA A 69 -5.55 2.06 2.17
C ALA A 69 -4.96 0.77 2.76
N ALA A 70 -5.13 0.55 4.07
CA ALA A 70 -4.69 -0.67 4.75
C ALA A 70 -5.44 -1.91 4.24
N ALA A 71 -6.75 -1.80 4.05
CA ALA A 71 -7.56 -2.86 3.45
C ALA A 71 -7.13 -3.17 2.02
N LEU A 72 -6.84 -2.14 1.21
CA LEU A 72 -6.31 -2.31 -0.14
C LEU A 72 -4.95 -3.01 -0.13
N ALA A 73 -4.04 -2.60 0.77
CA ALA A 73 -2.74 -3.24 0.94
C ALA A 73 -2.89 -4.73 1.24
N MET A 74 -3.76 -5.08 2.21
CA MET A 74 -4.07 -6.48 2.56
C MET A 74 -4.56 -7.32 1.39
N ARG A 75 -5.43 -6.76 0.53
CA ARG A 75 -5.89 -7.43 -0.70
C ARG A 75 -4.74 -7.63 -1.69
N CYS A 76 -3.85 -6.64 -1.83
CA CYS A 76 -2.70 -6.72 -2.73
C CYS A 76 -1.68 -7.78 -2.29
N ILE A 77 -1.41 -7.89 -0.98
CA ILE A 77 -0.46 -8.85 -0.40
C ILE A 77 -1.06 -10.24 -0.09
N HIS A 78 -2.24 -10.53 -0.63
CA HIS A 78 -2.91 -11.82 -0.39
C HIS A 78 -2.01 -12.99 -0.86
N SER A 79 -1.97 -14.08 -0.09
CA SER A 79 -1.15 -15.26 -0.41
C SER A 79 -1.56 -15.88 -1.73
N ASP A 80 -2.86 -16.10 -1.94
CA ASP A 80 -3.43 -16.49 -3.23
C ASP A 80 -3.36 -15.32 -4.24
N ALA A 81 -2.64 -15.54 -5.34
CA ALA A 81 -2.50 -14.58 -6.43
C ALA A 81 -3.81 -14.30 -7.18
N LYS A 82 -4.77 -15.24 -7.19
CA LYS A 82 -6.07 -15.05 -7.85
C LYS A 82 -6.96 -14.09 -7.07
N ALA A 83 -6.86 -14.10 -5.74
CA ALA A 83 -7.59 -13.20 -4.85
C ALA A 83 -7.07 -11.76 -4.83
N ARG A 84 -5.84 -11.51 -5.33
CA ARG A 84 -5.30 -10.16 -5.47
C ARG A 84 -6.12 -9.37 -6.50
N PRO A 85 -6.34 -8.06 -6.31
CA PRO A 85 -7.06 -7.22 -7.27
C PRO A 85 -6.30 -7.10 -8.61
N GLN A 86 -6.96 -6.51 -9.60
CA GLN A 86 -6.27 -6.01 -10.80
C GLN A 86 -5.64 -4.65 -10.49
N MET A 87 -4.55 -4.28 -11.17
CA MET A 87 -3.91 -2.99 -10.92
C MET A 87 -4.82 -1.79 -11.26
N THR A 88 -5.75 -1.95 -12.20
CA THR A 88 -6.80 -0.96 -12.49
C THR A 88 -7.71 -0.74 -11.28
N GLU A 89 -8.16 -1.82 -10.65
CA GLU A 89 -8.99 -1.75 -9.44
C GLU A 89 -8.23 -1.10 -8.27
N VAL A 90 -6.93 -1.41 -8.13
CA VAL A 90 -6.05 -0.76 -7.14
C VAL A 90 -6.04 0.75 -7.35
N LEU A 91 -5.88 1.21 -8.61
CA LEU A 91 -5.88 2.62 -8.95
C LEU A 91 -7.24 3.28 -8.65
N ASP A 92 -8.34 2.63 -9.03
CA ASP A 92 -9.69 3.16 -8.81
C ASP A 92 -9.96 3.39 -7.32
N ILE A 93 -9.58 2.43 -6.47
CA ILE A 93 -9.72 2.55 -5.02
C ILE A 93 -8.86 3.67 -4.47
N LEU A 94 -7.61 3.81 -4.93
CA LEU A 94 -6.73 4.91 -4.50
C LEU A 94 -7.27 6.28 -4.90
N GLN A 95 -7.87 6.39 -6.09
CA GLN A 95 -8.54 7.61 -6.55
C GLN A 95 -9.74 7.93 -5.66
N GLN A 96 -10.57 6.94 -5.30
CA GLN A 96 -11.67 7.13 -4.36
C GLN A 96 -11.18 7.60 -2.98
N ILE A 97 -10.12 7.00 -2.45
CA ILE A 97 -9.50 7.41 -1.17
C ILE A 97 -9.05 8.87 -1.24
N ARG A 98 -8.46 9.30 -2.36
CA ARG A 98 -8.04 10.69 -2.57
C ARG A 98 -9.25 11.64 -2.63
N SER A 99 -10.25 11.32 -3.45
CA SER A 99 -11.46 12.15 -3.61
C SER A 99 -12.26 12.29 -2.31
N CYS A 100 -12.28 11.26 -1.47
CA CYS A 100 -12.88 11.33 -0.13
C CYS A 100 -12.16 12.31 0.80
N LYS A 101 -10.84 12.54 0.64
CA LYS A 101 -10.13 13.61 1.35
C LYS A 101 -10.50 14.99 0.81
N ASP A 102 -10.73 15.11 -0.49
CA ASP A 102 -11.05 16.38 -1.14
C ASP A 102 -12.48 16.85 -0.81
N LEU A 103 -13.44 15.92 -0.70
CA LEU A 103 -14.80 16.21 -0.22
C LEU A 103 -14.84 16.65 1.25
N ALA A 104 -13.98 16.09 2.10
CA ALA A 104 -13.86 16.52 3.50
C ALA A 104 -13.24 17.92 3.66
N LYS A 105 -12.48 18.40 2.66
CA LYS A 105 -11.90 19.75 2.62
C LYS A 105 -12.88 20.80 2.09
N LEU A 106 -13.73 20.41 1.13
CA LEU A 106 -14.77 21.28 0.56
C LEU A 106 -15.88 21.66 1.55
N GLY A 107 -16.00 20.96 2.68
CA GLY A 107 -16.90 21.33 3.78
C GLY A 107 -16.45 22.53 4.62
N ASN A 108 -15.29 23.13 4.33
CA ASN A 108 -14.71 24.24 5.13
C ASN A 108 -14.39 25.52 4.35
N THR A 109 -14.80 25.64 3.09
CA THR A 109 -14.63 26.89 2.34
C THR A 109 -15.79 27.09 1.37
N GLU A 110 -16.77 27.89 1.79
CA GLU A 110 -17.58 28.64 0.83
C GLU A 110 -16.69 29.68 0.12
N HIS A 111 -17.00 29.89 -1.16
CA HIS A 111 -16.54 30.94 -2.08
C HIS A 111 -15.35 30.66 -3.02
N HIS A 112 -15.74 30.48 -4.30
CA HIS A 112 -15.23 31.15 -5.51
C HIS A 112 -14.47 30.30 -6.57
N VAL A 113 -15.27 29.75 -7.49
CA VAL A 113 -15.16 29.87 -8.96
C VAL A 113 -14.07 29.11 -9.77
N ARG A 114 -14.63 28.33 -10.73
CA ARG A 114 -14.23 27.94 -12.10
C ARG A 114 -13.17 26.86 -12.38
N SER A 115 -13.67 25.90 -13.14
CA SER A 115 -13.06 24.90 -14.01
C SER A 115 -11.84 25.38 -14.81
N ASN A 116 -10.86 24.49 -14.97
CA ASN A 116 -10.48 24.01 -16.30
C ASN A 116 -9.74 22.67 -16.21
N ALA A 117 -10.22 21.69 -16.98
CA ALA A 117 -9.50 20.46 -17.27
C ALA A 117 -8.37 20.77 -18.25
N ASN A 118 -7.16 20.26 -18.02
CA ASN A 118 -6.18 20.00 -19.07
C ASN A 118 -5.24 18.86 -18.67
N HIS A 119 -5.18 17.87 -19.56
CA HIS A 119 -4.31 16.70 -19.57
C HIS A 119 -2.83 17.08 -19.50
N THR A 120 -2.06 16.30 -18.74
CA THR A 120 -0.80 15.66 -19.18
C THR A 120 -0.29 14.72 -18.09
N SER A 121 -0.12 13.44 -18.46
CA SER A 121 0.43 12.39 -17.60
C SER A 121 1.95 12.46 -17.61
N PRO A 122 2.63 12.67 -16.46
CA PRO A 122 4.07 12.47 -16.39
C PRO A 122 4.34 10.99 -16.07
N ARG A 123 5.09 10.35 -16.98
CA ARG A 123 5.69 9.01 -16.85
C ARG A 123 6.25 8.79 -15.43
N CYS A 124 5.76 7.75 -14.76
CA CYS A 124 6.36 7.21 -13.54
C CYS A 124 7.71 6.57 -13.88
N HIS A 125 8.81 7.28 -13.62
CA HIS A 125 10.11 6.64 -13.42
C HIS A 125 10.23 6.28 -11.94
N LEU A 126 10.18 4.97 -11.64
CA LEU A 126 10.55 4.46 -10.32
C LEU A 126 12.05 4.71 -10.09
N LEU A 127 12.39 5.26 -8.93
CA LEU A 127 13.76 5.50 -8.50
C LEU A 127 14.55 4.18 -8.38
N PRO A 128 15.86 4.15 -8.72
CA PRO A 128 16.66 2.91 -8.75
C PRO A 128 16.95 2.27 -7.39
N GLU A 129 16.68 2.94 -6.26
CA GLU A 129 17.10 2.45 -4.93
C GLU A 129 16.15 1.42 -4.30
N VAL A 130 14.96 1.18 -4.88
CA VAL A 130 13.98 0.22 -4.33
C VAL A 130 14.23 -1.24 -4.76
N GLN A 131 15.20 -1.46 -5.66
CA GLN A 131 15.42 -2.78 -6.29
C GLN A 131 16.26 -3.75 -5.42
N GLY A 132 17.01 -3.25 -4.44
CA GLY A 132 17.99 -4.06 -3.69
C GLY A 132 17.43 -4.90 -2.53
N LEU A 133 16.23 -4.61 -2.03
CA LEU A 133 15.70 -5.24 -0.80
C LEU A 133 14.34 -5.94 -0.99
N VAL A 134 13.63 -5.68 -2.09
CA VAL A 134 12.33 -6.32 -2.38
C VAL A 134 12.52 -7.71 -2.98
N TYR A 135 13.60 -7.92 -3.74
CA TYR A 135 13.89 -9.16 -4.47
C TYR A 135 14.03 -10.44 -3.60
N PRO A 136 14.66 -10.43 -2.41
CA PRO A 136 14.85 -11.65 -1.62
C PRO A 136 13.54 -12.23 -1.04
N LEU A 137 12.60 -11.38 -0.61
CA LEU A 137 11.25 -11.82 -0.22
C LEU A 137 10.39 -12.18 -1.43
N TRP A 138 10.53 -11.41 -2.50
CA TRP A 138 9.85 -11.64 -3.78
C TRP A 138 10.19 -13.02 -4.37
N LEU A 139 11.45 -13.47 -4.27
CA LEU A 139 11.90 -14.76 -4.78
C LEU A 139 11.44 -15.94 -3.90
N ARG A 140 11.54 -15.84 -2.56
CA ARG A 140 11.08 -16.90 -1.63
C ARG A 140 9.58 -17.16 -1.73
N HIS A 141 8.77 -16.11 -1.87
CA HIS A 141 7.33 -16.27 -1.93
C HIS A 141 6.84 -16.72 -3.32
N CYS A 142 7.48 -16.26 -4.40
CA CYS A 142 7.18 -16.78 -5.74
C CYS A 142 7.53 -18.27 -5.89
N GLN A 143 8.61 -18.75 -5.27
CA GLN A 143 8.99 -20.17 -5.32
C GLN A 143 8.05 -21.08 -4.51
N HIS A 144 7.51 -20.60 -3.38
CA HIS A 144 6.61 -21.41 -2.54
C HIS A 144 5.22 -21.62 -3.18
N VAL A 145 4.71 -20.62 -3.94
CA VAL A 145 3.40 -20.71 -4.62
C VAL A 145 3.45 -21.60 -5.87
N THR A 146 4.61 -21.80 -6.50
CA THR A 146 4.75 -22.70 -7.65
C THR A 146 4.94 -24.17 -7.28
N SER A 147 5.12 -24.51 -6.00
CA SER A 147 5.44 -25.88 -5.57
C SER A 147 4.23 -26.71 -5.10
N HIS A 148 3.04 -26.11 -5.06
CA HIS A 148 1.77 -26.76 -4.69
C HIS A 148 0.75 -26.73 -5.84
N HIS A 149 1.18 -27.05 -7.06
CA HIS A 149 0.26 -27.40 -8.14
C HIS A 149 0.72 -28.65 -8.89
#